data_AF-A0A7C0WUG2-F1
#
_entry.id   AF-A0A7C0WUG2-F1
#
_cell.length_a   1.000
_cell.length_b   1.000
_cell.length_c   1.000
_cell.angle_alpha   90.00
_cell.angle_beta   90.00
_cell.angle_gamma   90.00
#
_symmetry.space_group_name_H-M   'P 1'
#
loop_
_entity.id
_entity.type
_entity.pdbx_description
1 polymer ?
#
loop_
_entity_poly.entity_id
_entity_poly.type
_entity_poly.pdbx_seq_one_letter_code
_entity_poly.pdbx_strand_id
1 'polypeptide(L)'
;MANPMPLVTKSLTLPQSMTLPQFHFLCNNWVCNGAISLEVEKDPMIPTFSTVRRYLIDPPKIHFLTFIIEAYEGVAVVTTEDRKAGIVRLEISPGQENIIDEIVAREGKELGMKEIVAEKEVDNSC
;
A
#
# COMPACT_ATOMS: atom_id res chain seq x y z
N MET A 1 -0.61 37.01 32.38
CA MET A 1 0.70 37.43 31.85
C MET A 1 0.94 36.66 30.56
N ALA A 2 0.50 37.22 29.43
CA ALA A 2 0.63 36.59 28.12
C ALA A 2 1.85 37.17 27.42
N ASN A 3 2.86 36.33 27.14
CA ASN A 3 4.01 36.72 26.33
C ASN A 3 3.60 36.72 24.84
N PRO A 4 3.86 37.80 24.09
CA PRO A 4 3.61 37.82 22.65
C PRO A 4 4.69 37.01 21.91
N MET A 5 4.27 36.10 21.03
CA MET A 5 5.17 35.37 20.14
C MET A 5 5.75 36.31 19.06
N PRO A 6 7.04 36.20 18.71
CA PRO A 6 7.61 36.98 17.63
C PRO A 6 7.24 36.37 16.27
N LEU A 7 6.63 37.18 15.40
CA LEU A 7 6.41 36.84 14.00
C LEU A 7 7.77 36.87 13.27
N VAL A 8 8.22 35.70 12.83
CA VAL A 8 9.40 35.55 11.98
C VAL A 8 9.02 35.93 10.55
N THR A 9 9.33 37.16 10.15
CA THR A 9 9.29 37.59 8.75
C THR A 9 10.52 37.04 8.01
N LYS A 10 10.34 35.97 7.24
CA LYS A 10 11.33 35.58 6.23
C LYS A 10 11.09 36.40 4.97
N SER A 11 12.01 37.34 4.70
CA SER A 11 12.10 38.07 3.45
C SER A 11 12.39 37.09 2.30
N LEU A 12 11.42 36.91 1.41
CA LEU A 12 11.62 36.21 0.14
C LEU A 12 12.38 37.15 -0.81
N THR A 13 13.68 36.95 -0.91
CA THR A 13 14.46 37.51 -2.02
C THR A 13 14.15 36.68 -3.26
N LEU A 14 13.37 37.26 -4.19
CA LEU A 14 13.18 36.71 -5.53
C LEU A 14 14.53 36.71 -6.28
N PRO A 15 15.00 35.55 -6.79
CA PRO A 15 16.12 35.56 -7.72
C PRO A 15 15.67 36.21 -9.03
N GLN A 16 16.36 37.29 -9.39
CA GLN A 16 16.20 37.96 -10.68
C GLN A 16 16.74 37.07 -11.80
N SER A 17 16.02 37.14 -12.93
CA SER A 17 16.45 36.77 -14.28
C SER A 17 16.85 35.31 -14.50
N MET A 18 15.95 34.56 -15.13
CA MET A 18 16.35 33.44 -15.98
C MET A 18 15.69 33.64 -17.35
N THR A 19 16.51 34.01 -18.31
CA THR A 19 16.20 34.12 -19.73
C THR A 19 15.83 32.73 -20.27
N LEU A 20 14.66 32.63 -20.89
CA LEU A 20 14.20 31.44 -21.63
C LEU A 20 15.17 31.16 -22.80
N PRO A 21 15.77 29.96 -22.90
CA PRO A 21 16.34 29.53 -24.16
C PRO A 21 15.20 29.01 -25.05
N GLN A 22 15.25 29.42 -26.32
CA GLN A 22 14.38 28.97 -27.40
C GLN A 22 14.28 27.45 -27.43
N PHE A 23 13.04 26.95 -27.46
CA PHE A 23 12.72 25.59 -27.83
C PHE A 23 13.31 25.28 -29.21
N HIS A 24 14.33 24.43 -29.24
CA HIS A 24 14.71 23.73 -30.46
C HIS A 24 14.58 22.22 -30.20
N PHE A 25 13.48 21.67 -30.70
CA PHE A 25 13.25 20.23 -30.83
C PHE A 25 14.36 19.63 -31.69
N LEU A 26 15.26 18.87 -31.07
CA LEU A 26 16.04 17.84 -31.74
C LEU A 26 15.92 16.56 -30.92
N CYS A 27 14.81 15.88 -31.12
CA CYS A 27 14.78 14.43 -30.97
C CYS A 27 15.68 13.88 -32.08
N ASN A 28 16.82 13.25 -31.73
CA ASN A 28 17.50 12.17 -32.47
C ASN A 28 18.89 11.87 -31.88
N ASN A 29 18.95 11.14 -30.75
CA ASN A 29 19.98 10.12 -30.52
C ASN A 29 19.63 9.29 -29.28
N TRP A 30 18.99 8.14 -29.47
CA TRP A 30 18.77 7.17 -28.40
C TRP A 30 20.10 6.44 -28.14
N VAL A 31 20.88 6.97 -27.20
CA VAL A 31 21.98 6.23 -26.57
C VAL A 31 21.36 5.39 -25.45
N CYS A 32 21.03 4.14 -25.76
CA CYS A 32 20.69 3.13 -24.76
C CYS A 32 21.99 2.55 -24.18
N ASN A 33 22.68 3.29 -23.32
CA ASN A 33 23.75 2.75 -22.48
C ASN A 33 23.67 3.39 -21.10
N GLY A 34 23.07 2.65 -20.18
CA GLY A 34 22.97 3.04 -18.80
C GLY A 34 21.88 2.22 -18.14
N ALA A 35 22.28 1.17 -17.43
CA ALA A 35 21.44 0.58 -16.41
C ALA A 35 20.95 1.72 -15.52
N ILE A 36 19.66 2.04 -15.61
CA ILE A 36 19.03 2.94 -14.67
C ILE A 36 18.93 2.14 -13.38
N SER A 37 19.96 2.25 -12.55
CA SER A 37 19.83 1.99 -11.12
C SER A 37 18.89 3.07 -10.60
N LEU A 38 17.58 2.77 -10.57
CA LEU A 38 16.61 3.52 -9.78
C LEU A 38 16.98 3.28 -8.31
N GLU A 39 17.91 4.06 -7.80
CA GLU A 39 17.90 4.40 -6.38
C GLU A 39 16.65 5.24 -6.17
N VAL A 40 15.53 4.57 -5.92
CA VAL A 40 14.31 5.22 -5.46
C VAL A 40 14.66 5.82 -4.10
N GLU A 41 15.03 7.09 -4.10
CA GLU A 41 15.09 7.90 -2.90
C GLU A 41 13.69 7.79 -2.27
N LYS A 42 13.60 7.03 -1.17
CA LYS A 42 12.35 6.69 -0.49
C LYS A 42 11.72 7.99 0.01
N ASP A 43 10.84 8.57 -0.80
CA ASP A 43 9.98 9.65 -0.37
C ASP A 43 9.14 9.13 0.81
N PRO A 44 9.22 9.72 2.02
CA PRO A 44 8.60 9.17 3.22
C PRO A 44 7.07 9.13 3.19
N MET A 45 6.43 9.58 2.11
CA MET A 45 4.98 9.77 2.04
C MET A 45 4.24 8.69 1.23
N ILE A 46 4.93 7.73 0.59
CA ILE A 46 4.26 6.64 -0.14
C ILE A 46 4.58 5.28 0.52
N PRO A 47 3.61 4.64 1.21
CA PRO A 47 3.83 3.31 1.77
C PRO A 47 4.15 2.30 0.66
N THR A 48 5.34 1.69 0.73
CA THR A 48 5.80 0.71 -0.27
C THR A 48 5.57 -0.74 0.16
N PHE A 49 5.12 -0.97 1.40
CA PHE A 49 4.89 -2.32 1.94
C PHE A 49 3.46 -2.45 2.45
N SER A 50 2.89 -3.63 2.26
CA SER A 50 1.58 -4.04 2.78
C SER A 50 1.72 -5.38 3.50
N THR A 51 0.90 -5.61 4.51
CA THR A 51 0.86 -6.87 5.24
C THR A 51 -0.11 -7.81 4.52
N VAL A 52 0.34 -9.00 4.14
CA VAL A 52 -0.50 -9.98 3.43
C VAL A 52 -0.86 -11.12 4.38
N ARG A 53 -2.16 -11.38 4.55
CA ARG A 53 -2.68 -12.51 5.33
C ARG A 53 -3.63 -13.36 4.50
N ARG A 54 -3.66 -14.67 4.74
CA ARG A 54 -4.59 -15.59 4.07
C ARG A 54 -5.55 -16.20 5.06
N TYR A 55 -6.81 -16.33 4.66
CA TYR A 55 -7.84 -16.93 5.48
C TYR A 55 -8.65 -17.95 4.69
N LEU A 56 -9.05 -19.02 5.37
CA LEU A 56 -10.11 -19.92 4.96
C LEU A 56 -11.44 -19.40 5.50
N ILE A 57 -12.47 -19.36 4.66
CA ILE A 57 -13.80 -18.82 4.95
C ILE A 57 -14.85 -19.71 4.30
N ASP A 58 -16.05 -19.80 4.88
CA ASP A 58 -17.17 -20.44 4.21
C ASP A 58 -17.44 -19.75 2.85
N PRO A 59 -17.42 -20.48 1.70
CA PRO A 59 -17.62 -19.91 0.37
C PRO A 59 -18.82 -18.96 0.20
N PRO A 60 -20.02 -19.22 0.76
CA PRO A 60 -21.14 -18.29 0.64
C PRO A 60 -20.94 -16.97 1.41
N LYS A 61 -20.02 -16.94 2.39
CA LYS A 61 -19.77 -15.78 3.26
C LYS A 61 -18.62 -14.88 2.76
N ILE A 62 -17.90 -15.28 1.71
CA ILE A 62 -16.83 -14.46 1.11
C ILE A 62 -17.33 -13.05 0.76
N HIS A 63 -18.50 -12.95 0.12
CA HIS A 63 -19.10 -11.66 -0.26
C HIS A 63 -19.40 -10.76 0.94
N PHE A 64 -19.74 -11.36 2.07
CA PHE A 64 -20.02 -10.60 3.29
C PHE A 64 -18.72 -10.03 3.89
N LEU A 65 -17.64 -10.81 3.92
CA LEU A 65 -16.34 -10.28 4.32
C LEU A 65 -15.88 -9.16 3.38
N THR A 66 -15.97 -9.37 2.05
CA THR A 66 -15.59 -8.35 1.07
C THR A 66 -16.38 -7.06 1.29
N PHE A 67 -17.69 -7.16 1.51
CA PHE A 67 -18.55 -6.01 1.80
C PHE A 67 -18.11 -5.25 3.05
N ILE A 68 -17.79 -5.96 4.15
CA ILE A 68 -17.29 -5.32 5.37
C ILE A 68 -16.00 -4.58 5.07
N ILE A 69 -15.01 -5.25 4.47
CA ILE A 69 -13.68 -4.66 4.24
C ILE A 69 -13.75 -3.47 3.27
N GLU A 70 -14.54 -3.56 2.20
CA GLU A 70 -14.71 -2.45 1.23
C GLU A 70 -15.43 -1.24 1.83
N ALA A 71 -16.21 -1.42 2.91
CA ALA A 71 -16.79 -0.30 3.64
C ALA A 71 -15.72 0.49 4.44
N TYR A 72 -14.56 -0.10 4.71
CA TYR A 72 -13.41 0.56 5.34
C TYR A 72 -12.39 0.99 4.28
N GLU A 73 -12.57 2.19 3.73
CA GLU A 73 -11.68 2.74 2.71
C GLU A 73 -10.22 2.79 3.20
N GLY A 74 -9.31 2.28 2.38
CA GLY A 74 -7.87 2.33 2.66
C GLY A 74 -7.39 1.35 3.73
N VAL A 75 -8.23 0.44 4.25
CA VAL A 75 -7.82 -0.54 5.28
C VAL A 75 -7.20 -1.79 4.68
N ALA A 76 -7.90 -2.46 3.78
CA ALA A 76 -7.39 -3.65 3.11
C ALA A 76 -8.12 -3.93 1.79
N VAL A 77 -7.51 -4.75 0.95
CA VAL A 77 -8.12 -5.31 -0.27
C VAL A 77 -8.30 -6.81 -0.10
N VAL A 78 -9.49 -7.32 -0.44
CA VAL A 78 -9.81 -8.75 -0.42
C VAL A 78 -9.69 -9.32 -1.83
N THR A 79 -8.78 -10.28 -2.00
CA THR A 79 -8.67 -11.08 -3.23
C THR A 79 -9.13 -12.50 -2.95
N THR A 80 -10.09 -13.02 -3.71
CA THR A 80 -10.45 -14.44 -3.63
C THR A 80 -9.48 -15.27 -4.45
N GLU A 81 -8.68 -16.13 -3.80
CA GLU A 81 -7.73 -17.02 -4.48
C GLU A 81 -8.44 -18.31 -4.97
N ASP A 82 -9.26 -18.93 -4.11
CA ASP A 82 -10.09 -20.08 -4.48
C ASP A 82 -11.47 -19.97 -3.84
N ARG A 83 -12.49 -19.76 -4.68
CA ARG A 83 -13.88 -19.65 -4.25
C ARG A 83 -14.47 -20.96 -3.73
N LYS A 84 -14.06 -22.12 -4.27
CA LYS A 84 -14.59 -23.43 -3.83
C LYS A 84 -13.97 -23.86 -2.52
N ALA A 85 -12.66 -23.68 -2.37
CA ALA A 85 -11.95 -23.98 -1.12
C ALA A 85 -12.18 -22.92 -0.04
N GLY A 86 -12.66 -21.73 -0.40
CA GLY A 86 -12.92 -20.66 0.54
C GLY A 86 -11.68 -19.84 0.91
N ILE A 87 -10.66 -19.83 0.04
CA ILE A 87 -9.37 -19.19 0.31
C ILE A 87 -9.41 -17.74 -0.16
N VAL A 88 -9.16 -16.83 0.76
CA VAL A 88 -9.04 -15.39 0.49
C VAL A 88 -7.70 -14.86 0.97
N ARG A 89 -7.17 -13.90 0.22
CA ARG A 89 -5.99 -13.12 0.55
C ARG A 89 -6.42 -11.70 0.90
N LEU A 90 -6.01 -11.23 2.07
CA LEU A 90 -6.16 -9.84 2.50
C LEU A 90 -4.83 -9.14 2.36
N GLU A 91 -4.82 -8.07 1.57
CA GLU A 91 -3.68 -7.15 1.45
C GLU A 91 -4.00 -5.93 2.29
N ILE A 92 -3.36 -5.84 3.46
CA ILE A 92 -3.65 -4.86 4.50
C ILE A 92 -2.73 -3.65 4.32
N SER A 93 -3.31 -2.47 4.32
CA SER A 93 -2.57 -1.22 4.31
C SER A 93 -1.69 -1.11 5.56
N PRO A 94 -0.46 -0.58 5.44
CA PRO A 94 0.46 -0.53 6.56
C PRO A 94 -0.10 0.34 7.69
N GLY A 95 -0.05 -0.18 8.91
CA GLY A 95 -0.56 0.48 10.12
C GLY A 95 -2.05 0.28 10.37
N GLN A 96 -2.76 -0.48 9.52
CA GLN A 96 -4.18 -0.80 9.69
C GLN A 96 -4.43 -2.24 10.17
N GLU A 97 -3.38 -2.98 10.55
CA GLU A 97 -3.46 -4.37 10.98
C GLU A 97 -4.41 -4.57 12.18
N ASN A 98 -4.41 -3.63 13.13
CA ASN A 98 -5.27 -3.67 14.31
C ASN A 98 -6.77 -3.68 13.95
N ILE A 99 -7.16 -2.95 12.89
CA ILE A 99 -8.56 -2.91 12.46
C ILE A 99 -8.98 -4.29 11.93
N ILE A 100 -8.10 -4.95 11.17
CA ILE A 100 -8.33 -6.31 10.69
C ILE A 100 -8.40 -7.29 11.86
N ASP A 101 -7.52 -7.15 12.86
CA ASP A 101 -7.55 -7.99 14.07
C ASP A 101 -8.88 -7.84 14.82
N GLU A 102 -9.42 -6.63 14.93
CA GLU A 102 -10.74 -6.37 15.53
C GLU A 102 -11.89 -7.00 14.73
N ILE A 103 -11.87 -6.86 13.39
CA ILE A 103 -12.88 -7.45 12.51
C ILE A 103 -12.86 -8.98 12.61
N VAL A 104 -11.67 -9.58 12.58
CA VAL A 104 -11.49 -11.04 12.71
C VAL A 104 -11.94 -11.51 14.10
N ALA A 105 -11.65 -10.76 15.16
CA ALA A 105 -12.08 -11.12 16.51
C ALA A 105 -13.61 -11.07 16.68
N ARG A 106 -14.29 -10.12 16.04
CA ARG A 106 -15.73 -9.91 16.18
C ARG A 106 -16.55 -10.82 15.24
N GLU A 107 -16.19 -10.83 13.97
CA GLU A 107 -16.96 -11.48 12.90
C GLU A 107 -16.38 -12.84 12.49
N GLY A 108 -15.11 -13.12 12.82
CA GLY A 108 -14.41 -14.31 12.32
C GLY A 108 -15.07 -15.63 12.69
N LYS A 109 -15.69 -15.72 13.88
CA LYS A 109 -16.43 -16.91 14.31
C LYS A 109 -17.70 -17.14 13.48
N GLU A 110 -18.43 -16.07 13.16
CA GLU A 110 -19.63 -16.16 12.33
C GLU A 110 -19.28 -16.47 10.88
N LEU A 111 -18.16 -15.92 10.38
CA LEU A 111 -17.68 -16.13 9.02
C LEU A 111 -16.95 -17.45 8.80
N GLY A 112 -16.62 -18.18 9.88
CA GLY A 112 -15.82 -19.40 9.80
C GLY A 112 -14.36 -19.13 9.41
N MET A 113 -13.86 -17.92 9.70
CA MET A 113 -12.51 -17.49 9.35
C MET A 113 -11.45 -18.28 10.11
N LYS A 114 -10.48 -18.83 9.38
CA LYS A 114 -9.26 -19.43 9.93
C LYS A 114 -8.06 -18.93 9.18
N GLU A 115 -7.08 -18.38 9.89
CA GLU A 115 -5.85 -17.94 9.25
C GLU A 115 -5.05 -19.14 8.73
N ILE A 116 -4.54 -19.02 7.50
CA ILE A 116 -3.69 -20.02 6.87
C ILE A 116 -2.28 -19.45 6.86
N VAL A 117 -1.42 -19.99 7.72
CA VAL A 117 0.01 -19.76 7.61
C VAL A 117 0.51 -20.68 6.51
N ALA A 118 0.89 -20.12 5.37
CA ALA A 118 1.51 -20.91 4.31
C ALA A 118 2.87 -21.42 4.82
N GLU A 119 2.89 -22.64 5.35
CA GLU A 119 4.12 -23.41 5.45
C GLU A 119 4.59 -23.62 4.01
N LYS A 120 5.73 -23.01 3.65
CA LYS A 120 6.35 -23.26 2.35
C LYS A 120 6.55 -24.77 2.23
N GLU A 121 5.92 -25.35 1.21
CA GLU A 121 6.23 -26.70 0.76
C GLU A 121 7.73 -26.72 0.44
N VAL A 122 8.49 -27.51 1.20
CA VAL A 122 9.90 -27.74 0.95
C VAL A 122 9.99 -28.55 -0.33
N ASP A 123 10.63 -27.97 -1.34
CA ASP A 123 10.96 -28.62 -2.60
C ASP A 123 11.84 -29.86 -2.34
N ASN A 124 11.24 -31.01 -2.04
CA ASN A 124 11.93 -32.30 -2.11
C ASN A 124 11.95 -32.74 -3.57
N SER A 125 12.74 -32.04 -4.39
CA SER A 125 13.24 -32.62 -5.63
C SER A 125 14.39 -33.55 -5.26
N CYS A 126 14.09 -34.85 -5.20
CA CYS A 126 15.10 -35.91 -5.36
C CYS A 126 15.71 -35.85 -6.76
#